data_AF-A0A8T3RRE0-F1
#
_entry.id   AF-A0A8T3RRE0-F1
#
_cell.length_a   1.000
_cell.length_b   1.000
_cell.length_c   1.000
_cell.angle_alpha   90.00
_cell.angle_beta   90.00
_cell.angle_gamma   90.00
#
_symmetry.space_group_name_H-M   'P 1'
#
loop_
_entity.id
_entity.type
_entity.pdbx_description
1 polymer ?
#
loop_
_entity_poly.entity_id
_entity_poly.type
_entity_poly.pdbx_seq_one_letter_code
_entity_poly.pdbx_strand_id
1 'polypeptide(L)'
;MKPGYRLTYKLARRIVIGVVGTTVLLVGIALTVLPGPAFIVIPLGLGILGIEFAWARRWLRKFQQKVGDTARSVLDRRNDEPAPTQPPVRHDDFDRH
;
A
#
# COMPACT_ATOMS: atom_id res chain seq x y z
N MET A 1 -1.00 -23.67 -27.85
CA MET A 1 -2.11 -22.96 -27.16
C MET A 1 -2.13 -23.42 -25.71
N LYS A 2 -1.97 -22.61 -24.65
CA LYS A 2 -2.61 -21.32 -24.33
C LYS A 2 -1.67 -20.48 -23.45
N PRO A 3 -1.19 -19.30 -23.90
CA PRO A 3 -0.59 -18.29 -23.03
C PRO A 3 -1.71 -17.37 -22.51
N GLY A 4 -1.88 -17.18 -21.20
CA GLY A 4 -2.93 -16.26 -20.75
C GLY A 4 -3.19 -16.03 -19.26
N TYR A 5 -2.69 -16.87 -18.34
CA TYR A 5 -3.12 -16.79 -16.93
C TYR A 5 -2.72 -15.51 -16.18
N ARG A 6 -1.61 -14.86 -16.55
CA ARG A 6 -1.13 -13.66 -15.84
C ARG A 6 -1.90 -12.38 -16.19
N LEU A 7 -2.49 -12.32 -17.38
CA LEU A 7 -3.32 -11.18 -17.81
C LEU A 7 -4.70 -11.23 -17.14
N THR A 8 -5.30 -12.43 -17.11
CA THR A 8 -6.60 -12.66 -16.48
C THR A 8 -6.59 -12.26 -15.01
N TYR A 9 -5.51 -12.52 -14.27
CA TYR A 9 -5.46 -12.17 -12.84
C TYR A 9 -5.44 -10.65 -12.60
N LYS A 10 -4.69 -9.89 -13.43
CA LYS A 10 -4.65 -8.42 -13.34
C LYS A 10 -5.98 -7.81 -13.77
N LEU A 11 -6.58 -8.34 -14.83
CA LEU A 11 -7.86 -7.86 -15.34
C LEU A 11 -9.01 -8.19 -14.39
N ALA A 12 -9.07 -9.43 -13.88
CA ALA A 12 -10.02 -9.85 -12.87
C ALA A 12 -9.92 -8.97 -11.61
N ARG A 13 -8.70 -8.68 -11.13
CA ARG A 13 -8.50 -7.75 -10.03
C ARG A 13 -9.03 -6.35 -10.34
N ARG A 14 -8.76 -5.81 -11.53
CA ARG A 14 -9.21 -4.46 -11.92
C ARG A 14 -10.74 -4.40 -12.07
N ILE A 15 -11.35 -5.44 -12.63
CA ILE A 15 -12.80 -5.56 -12.76
C ILE A 15 -13.43 -5.67 -11.36
N VAL A 16 -12.90 -6.52 -10.48
CA VAL A 16 -13.38 -6.64 -9.10
C VAL A 16 -13.33 -5.28 -8.39
N ILE A 17 -12.26 -4.51 -8.56
CA ILE A 17 -12.14 -3.16 -7.98
C ILE A 17 -13.19 -2.21 -8.54
N GLY A 18 -13.34 -2.18 -9.86
CA GLY A 18 -14.30 -1.31 -10.52
C GLY A 18 -15.73 -1.65 -10.11
N VAL A 19 -16.07 -2.95 -10.09
CA VAL A 19 -17.37 -3.44 -9.65
C VAL A 19 -17.62 -3.00 -8.21
N VAL A 20 -16.70 -3.30 -7.28
CA VAL A 20 -16.91 -2.98 -5.85
C VAL A 20 -17.01 -1.46 -5.64
N GLY A 21 -16.10 -0.66 -6.20
CA GLY A 21 -16.17 0.80 -6.08
C GLY A 21 -17.48 1.39 -6.64
N THR A 22 -17.99 0.82 -7.74
CA THR A 22 -19.28 1.23 -8.33
C THR A 22 -20.45 0.84 -7.42
N THR A 23 -20.44 -0.35 -6.83
CA THR A 23 -21.49 -0.79 -5.88
C THR A 23 -21.53 0.11 -4.65
N VAL A 24 -20.37 0.46 -4.09
CA VAL A 24 -20.26 1.36 -2.93
C VAL A 24 -20.82 2.75 -3.27
N LEU A 25 -20.46 3.29 -4.44
CA LEU A 25 -20.96 4.57 -4.91
C LEU A 25 -22.49 4.56 -5.08
N LEU A 26 -23.03 3.52 -5.74
CA LEU A 26 -24.47 3.35 -5.91
C LEU A 26 -25.21 3.24 -4.58
N VAL A 27 -24.65 2.48 -3.64
CA VAL A 27 -25.21 2.38 -2.28
C VAL A 27 -25.19 3.76 -1.64
N GLY A 28 -24.04 4.43 -1.56
CA GLY A 28 -23.91 5.78 -0.98
C GLY A 28 -24.89 6.80 -1.56
N ILE A 29 -25.08 6.78 -2.88
CA ILE A 29 -26.07 7.61 -3.57
C ILE A 29 -27.49 7.23 -3.13
N ALA A 30 -27.85 5.94 -3.12
CA ALA A 30 -29.15 5.50 -2.65
C ALA A 30 -29.43 5.93 -1.19
N LEU A 31 -28.40 5.99 -0.34
CA LEU A 31 -28.52 6.45 1.06
C LEU A 31 -28.84 7.95 1.14
N THR A 32 -28.33 8.73 0.19
CA THR A 32 -28.49 10.19 0.14
C THR A 32 -29.89 10.57 -0.36
N VAL A 33 -30.46 9.78 -1.28
CA VAL A 33 -31.73 10.10 -1.95
C VAL A 33 -32.96 9.74 -1.10
N LEU A 34 -32.84 8.78 -0.18
CA LEU A 34 -33.97 8.31 0.61
C LEU A 34 -33.72 8.60 2.11
N PRO A 35 -34.19 9.74 2.68
CA PRO A 35 -34.12 10.01 4.11
C PRO A 35 -35.18 9.21 4.91
N GLY A 36 -35.29 7.90 4.67
CA GLY A 36 -36.37 7.03 5.18
C GLY A 36 -36.02 5.55 5.49
N PRO A 37 -35.13 4.84 4.77
CA PRO A 37 -34.81 3.44 4.97
C PRO A 37 -33.46 3.22 5.66
N ALA A 38 -33.05 4.10 6.58
CA ALA A 38 -31.73 4.09 7.21
C ALA A 38 -31.34 2.73 7.84
N PHE A 39 -32.32 1.93 8.27
CA PHE A 39 -32.10 0.60 8.87
C PHE A 39 -31.63 -0.48 7.89
N ILE A 40 -31.97 -0.39 6.60
CA ILE A 40 -31.46 -1.33 5.58
C ILE A 40 -30.07 -0.90 5.14
N VAL A 41 -29.90 0.41 5.07
CA VAL A 41 -28.70 1.12 4.65
C VAL A 41 -27.51 0.88 5.56
N ILE A 42 -27.71 0.89 6.88
CA ILE A 42 -26.65 0.66 7.88
C ILE A 42 -26.00 -0.73 7.74
N PRO A 43 -26.73 -1.87 7.81
CA PRO A 43 -26.15 -3.19 7.64
C PRO A 43 -25.64 -3.43 6.22
N LEU A 44 -26.26 -2.83 5.19
CA LEU A 44 -25.76 -2.90 3.81
C LEU A 44 -24.43 -2.16 3.65
N GLY A 45 -24.35 -0.95 4.21
CA GLY A 45 -23.14 -0.13 4.27
C GLY A 45 -22.04 -0.80 5.08
N LEU A 46 -22.36 -1.41 6.24
CA LEU A 46 -21.40 -2.20 7.04
C LEU A 46 -20.93 -3.46 6.30
N GLY A 47 -21.81 -4.17 5.60
CA GLY A 47 -21.46 -5.34 4.81
C GLY A 47 -20.47 -4.99 3.71
N ILE A 48 -20.72 -3.89 3.00
CA ILE A 48 -19.81 -3.36 1.98
C ILE A 48 -18.50 -2.87 2.60
N LEU A 49 -18.56 -2.13 3.72
CA LEU A 49 -17.37 -1.67 4.44
C LEU A 49 -16.52 -2.86 4.89
N GLY A 50 -17.13 -3.93 5.39
CA GLY A 50 -16.42 -5.14 5.83
C GLY A 50 -15.70 -5.84 4.68
N ILE A 51 -16.36 -5.96 3.52
CA ILE A 51 -15.77 -6.54 2.30
C ILE A 51 -14.62 -5.67 1.80
N GLU A 52 -14.82 -4.35 1.74
CA GLU A 52 -13.81 -3.35 1.36
C GLU A 52 -12.63 -3.35 2.34
N PHE A 53 -12.87 -3.38 3.66
CA PHE A 53 -11.81 -3.40 4.68
C PHE A 53 -10.98 -4.67 4.61
N ALA A 54 -11.61 -5.83 4.43
CA ALA A 54 -10.90 -7.11 4.27
C ALA A 54 -9.97 -7.05 3.05
N TRP A 55 -10.42 -6.41 1.98
CA TRP A 55 -9.65 -6.22 0.76
C TRP A 55 -8.56 -5.14 0.90
N ALA A 56 -8.84 -4.02 1.56
CA ALA A 56 -7.89 -2.98 1.91
C ALA A 56 -6.76 -3.52 2.78
N ARG A 57 -7.08 -4.36 3.78
CA ARG A 57 -6.07 -5.06 4.60
C ARG A 57 -5.17 -5.94 3.75
N ARG A 58 -5.71 -6.56 2.70
CA ARG A 58 -4.93 -7.39 1.77
C ARG A 58 -4.04 -6.56 0.85
N TRP A 59 -4.47 -5.36 0.48
CA TRP A 59 -3.64 -4.39 -0.23
C TRP A 59 -2.53 -3.81 0.62
N LEU A 60 -2.83 -3.47 1.87
CA LEU A 60 -1.83 -2.94 2.78
C LEU A 60 -0.69 -3.94 2.99
N ARG A 61 -1.01 -5.24 3.12
CA ARG A 61 0.01 -6.30 3.17
C ARG A 61 0.87 -6.36 1.89
N LYS A 62 0.26 -6.19 0.71
CA LYS A 62 0.98 -6.13 -0.57
C LYS A 62 1.87 -4.88 -0.67
N PHE A 63 1.42 -3.76 -0.13
CA PHE A 63 2.19 -2.52 -0.07
C PHE A 63 3.34 -2.62 0.92
N GLN A 64 3.12 -3.14 2.12
CA GLN A 64 4.16 -3.39 3.12
C GLN A 64 5.28 -4.28 2.57
N GLN A 65 4.95 -5.32 1.80
CA GLN A 65 5.97 -6.15 1.15
C GLN A 65 6.84 -5.32 0.20
N LYS A 66 6.23 -4.55 -0.71
CA LYS A 66 6.96 -3.69 -1.65
C LYS A 66 7.76 -2.57 -0.98
N VAL A 67 7.22 -1.99 0.09
CA VAL A 67 7.89 -0.93 0.86
C VAL A 67 9.02 -1.52 1.69
N GLY A 68 8.85 -2.70 2.28
CA GLY A 68 9.88 -3.38 3.07
C GLY A 68 11.12 -3.71 2.23
N ASP A 69 10.95 -4.16 0.99
CA ASP A 69 12.07 -4.45 0.10
C ASP A 69 12.82 -3.17 -0.33
N THR A 70 12.08 -2.07 -0.53
CA THR A 70 12.67 -0.77 -0.89
C THR A 70 13.33 -0.09 0.32
N ALA A 71 12.74 -0.22 1.52
CA ALA A 71 13.30 0.31 2.75
C ALA A 71 14.59 -0.43 3.12
N ARG A 72 14.61 -1.76 2.95
CA ARG A 72 15.82 -2.56 3.17
C ARG A 72 16.96 -2.14 2.26
N SER A 73 16.73 -1.94 0.96
CA SER A 73 17.81 -1.52 0.05
C SER A 73 18.34 -0.11 0.33
N VAL A 74 17.53 0.79 0.88
CA VAL A 74 18.00 2.12 1.31
C VAL A 74 18.77 2.07 2.63
N LEU A 75 18.36 1.20 3.57
CA LEU A 75 19.07 1.00 4.83
C LEU A 75 20.41 0.26 4.63
N ASP A 76 20.43 -0.75 3.76
CA ASP A 76 21.62 -1.51 3.40
C ASP A 76 22.70 -0.61 2.79
N ARG A 77 22.29 0.30 1.88
CA ARG A 77 23.19 1.28 1.28
C ARG A 77 23.82 2.27 2.27
N ARG A 78 23.18 2.52 3.42
CA ARG A 78 23.78 3.32 4.50
C ARG A 78 24.75 2.52 5.37
N ASN A 79 24.53 1.21 5.52
CA ASN A 79 25.44 0.34 6.26
C ASN A 79 26.71 0.05 5.45
N ASP A 80 26.60 0.05 4.11
CA ASP A 80 27.73 -0.07 3.18
C ASP A 80 28.47 1.25 2.93
N GLU A 81 27.97 2.38 3.45
CA GLU A 81 28.72 3.62 3.43
C GLU A 81 29.94 3.41 4.35
N PRO A 82 31.17 3.32 3.81
CA PRO A 82 32.34 3.20 4.66
C PRO A 82 32.32 4.42 5.58
N ALA A 83 32.35 4.17 6.90
CA ALA A 83 32.30 5.20 7.93
C ALA A 83 33.10 6.41 7.45
N PRO A 84 32.54 7.65 7.51
CA PRO A 84 33.17 8.84 6.97
C PRO A 84 34.61 8.79 7.42
N THR A 85 35.50 8.59 6.44
CA THR A 85 36.90 8.31 6.71
C THR A 85 37.35 9.51 7.52
N GLN A 86 37.51 9.33 8.84
CA GLN A 86 38.01 10.40 9.67
C GLN A 86 39.31 10.78 8.98
N PRO A 87 39.42 12.03 8.48
CA PRO A 87 40.63 12.46 7.82
C PRO A 87 41.77 12.03 8.72
N PRO A 88 42.79 11.32 8.19
CA PRO A 88 43.89 10.84 9.02
C PRO A 88 44.34 12.03 9.86
N VAL A 89 44.14 11.93 11.17
CA VAL A 89 44.53 12.97 12.12
C VAL A 89 46.04 13.05 11.97
N ARG A 90 46.52 14.06 11.23
CA ARG A 90 47.94 14.29 11.03
C ARG A 90 48.54 14.58 12.39
N HIS A 91 49.14 13.55 12.98
CA HIS A 91 49.84 13.66 14.25
C HIS A 91 51.04 14.63 14.15
N ASP A 92 51.47 14.92 12.93
CA ASP A 92 52.54 15.84 12.53
C ASP A 92 52.22 17.34 12.74
N ASP A 93 50.97 17.73 13.05
CA ASP A 93 50.65 19.11 13.45
C ASP A 93 50.98 19.40 14.93
N PHE A 94 51.19 18.37 15.76
CA PHE A 94 51.59 18.55 17.16
C PHE A 94 53.09 18.82 17.35
N ASP A 95 53.91 18.57 16.33
CA ASP A 95 55.38 18.66 16.40
C ASP A 95 55.94 20.04 15.98
N ARG A 96 55.07 21.04 15.72
CA ARG A 96 55.47 22.34 15.13
C ARG A 96 55.66 23.49 16.14
N HIS A 97 55.87 23.23 17.43
CA HIS A 97 55.99 24.28 18.47
C HIS A 97 57.29 24.23 19.27
#